data_AF-A0A382NSJ7-F1
#
_entry.id   AF-A0A382NSJ7-F1
#
_cell.length_a   1.000
_cell.length_b   1.000
_cell.length_c   1.000
_cell.angle_alpha   90.00
_cell.angle_beta   90.00
_cell.angle_gamma   90.00
#
_symmetry.space_group_name_H-M   'P 1'
#
loop_
_entity.id
_entity.type
_entity.pdbx_description
1 polymer ?
#
loop_
_entity_poly.entity_id
_entity_poly.type
_entity_poly.pdbx_seq_one_letter_code
_entity_poly.pdbx_strand_id
1 'polypeptide(L)'
;MKAEVKAFLESNREEIAICFDDARQSYIDAIMPIWNAHLEVNNAVEEWYSGNVGNRRLIHLSEYVTINMAMLVPEYLRSDKVANITPEEVKDQVPNMHHKLLLSKSTGIPFPLLMPSDIDEDGDVMEIHELITESPVEGKAMLTEWGTAALLALQQEGIELPDELTDLIRLPDSLA
;
A
#
# COMPACT_ATOMS: atom_id res chain seq x y z
N MET A 1 9.30 -18.26 6.98
CA MET A 1 8.37 -17.12 7.02
C MET A 1 7.85 -16.72 5.64
N LYS A 2 8.67 -16.24 4.69
CA LYS A 2 8.19 -15.92 3.31
C LYS A 2 7.45 -17.10 2.66
N ALA A 3 8.00 -18.31 2.80
CA ALA A 3 7.37 -19.53 2.29
C ALA A 3 5.97 -19.76 2.89
N GLU A 4 5.79 -19.52 4.20
CA GLU A 4 4.49 -19.67 4.87
C GLU A 4 3.48 -18.64 4.40
N VAL A 5 3.89 -17.37 4.27
CA VAL A 5 3.02 -16.32 3.70
C VAL A 5 2.63 -16.68 2.27
N LYS A 6 3.59 -17.12 1.46
CA LYS A 6 3.36 -17.53 0.07
C LYS A 6 2.37 -18.69 0.00
N ALA A 7 2.59 -19.76 0.76
CA ALA A 7 1.71 -20.93 0.77
C ALA A 7 0.29 -20.57 1.23
N PHE A 8 0.15 -19.71 2.25
CA PHE A 8 -1.14 -19.23 2.70
C PHE A 8 -1.87 -18.46 1.60
N LEU A 9 -1.20 -17.51 0.95
CA LEU A 9 -1.81 -16.71 -0.13
C LEU A 9 -2.14 -17.56 -1.36
N GLU A 10 -1.27 -18.48 -1.76
CA GLU A 10 -1.52 -19.41 -2.86
C GLU A 10 -2.73 -20.32 -2.58
N SER A 11 -2.93 -20.72 -1.32
CA SER A 11 -4.12 -21.50 -0.93
C SER A 11 -5.44 -20.70 -1.04
N ASN A 12 -5.35 -19.37 -1.09
CA ASN A 12 -6.47 -18.45 -1.25
C ASN A 12 -6.51 -17.77 -2.63
N ARG A 13 -5.71 -18.23 -3.60
CA ARG A 13 -5.57 -17.61 -4.92
C ARG A 13 -6.90 -17.34 -5.62
N GLU A 14 -7.79 -18.33 -5.65
CA GLU A 14 -9.07 -18.23 -6.37
C GLU A 14 -9.94 -17.11 -5.80
N GLU A 15 -10.02 -17.01 -4.47
CA GLU A 15 -10.79 -15.95 -3.79
C GLU A 15 -10.16 -14.57 -4.03
N ILE A 16 -8.82 -14.49 -4.03
CA ILE A 16 -8.11 -13.25 -4.39
C ILE A 16 -8.48 -12.82 -5.81
N ALA A 17 -8.37 -13.72 -6.79
CA ALA A 17 -8.64 -13.44 -8.19
C ALA A 17 -10.09 -12.95 -8.40
N ILE A 18 -11.06 -13.60 -7.74
CA ILE A 18 -12.47 -13.20 -7.81
C ILE A 18 -12.68 -11.78 -7.28
N CYS A 19 -12.04 -11.41 -6.17
CA CYS A 19 -12.23 -10.11 -5.52
C CYS A 19 -11.30 -9.00 -6.02
N PHE A 20 -10.27 -9.32 -6.81
CA PHE A 20 -9.18 -8.39 -7.14
C PHE A 20 -9.69 -7.12 -7.82
N ASP A 21 -10.44 -7.30 -8.90
CA ASP A 21 -10.97 -6.21 -9.73
C ASP A 21 -12.01 -5.38 -9.00
N ASP A 22 -12.91 -6.03 -8.25
CA ASP A 22 -13.94 -5.35 -7.48
C ASP A 22 -13.32 -4.49 -6.36
N ALA A 23 -12.29 -5.00 -5.68
CA ALA A 23 -11.55 -4.23 -4.68
C ALA A 23 -10.82 -3.03 -5.31
N ARG A 24 -10.21 -3.23 -6.48
CA ARG A 24 -9.52 -2.16 -7.24
C ARG A 24 -10.52 -1.09 -7.69
N GLN A 25 -11.63 -1.50 -8.29
CA GLN A 25 -12.67 -0.60 -8.78
C GLN A 25 -13.35 0.15 -7.63
N SER A 26 -13.61 -0.50 -6.50
CA SER A 26 -14.18 0.14 -5.30
C SER A 26 -13.32 1.30 -4.79
N TYR A 27 -11.99 1.18 -4.85
CA TYR A 27 -11.09 2.27 -4.51
C TYR A 27 -11.19 3.42 -5.52
N ILE A 28 -11.16 3.10 -6.82
CA ILE A 28 -11.26 4.08 -7.91
C ILE A 28 -12.57 4.86 -7.81
N ASP A 29 -13.69 4.17 -7.61
CA ASP A 29 -15.01 4.79 -7.49
C ASP A 29 -15.12 5.72 -6.29
N ALA A 30 -14.39 5.44 -5.21
CA ALA A 30 -14.33 6.30 -4.04
C ALA A 30 -13.47 7.56 -4.27
N ILE A 31 -12.32 7.42 -4.94
CA ILE A 31 -11.34 8.51 -5.04
C ILE A 31 -11.53 9.41 -6.25
N MET A 32 -11.91 8.84 -7.40
CA MET A 32 -11.98 9.59 -8.66
C MET A 32 -12.98 10.75 -8.64
N PRO A 33 -14.18 10.65 -8.02
CA PRO A 33 -15.08 11.80 -7.91
C PRO A 33 -14.45 12.99 -7.17
N ILE A 34 -13.71 12.71 -6.08
CA ILE A 34 -13.06 13.73 -5.27
C ILE A 34 -11.88 14.34 -6.05
N TRP A 35 -11.09 13.50 -6.71
CA TRP A 35 -9.99 13.93 -7.56
C TRP A 35 -10.44 14.81 -8.72
N ASN A 36 -11.48 14.39 -9.45
CA ASN A 36 -12.00 15.14 -10.59
C ASN A 36 -12.54 16.51 -10.16
N ALA A 37 -13.28 16.56 -9.04
CA ALA A 37 -13.77 17.83 -8.50
C ALA A 37 -12.61 18.77 -8.09
N HIS A 38 -11.53 18.24 -7.51
CA HIS A 38 -10.35 19.04 -7.18
C HIS A 38 -9.60 19.52 -8.43
N LEU A 39 -9.48 18.67 -9.45
CA LEU A 39 -8.86 19.06 -10.72
C LEU A 39 -9.60 20.22 -11.39
N GLU A 40 -10.93 20.26 -11.35
CA GLU A 40 -11.72 21.39 -11.85
C GLU A 40 -11.36 22.69 -11.11
N VAL A 41 -11.23 22.63 -9.78
CA VAL A 41 -10.79 23.78 -8.97
C VAL A 41 -9.38 24.20 -9.35
N ASN A 42 -8.44 23.26 -9.49
CA ASN A 42 -7.07 23.57 -9.85
C ASN A 42 -6.97 24.23 -11.23
N ASN A 43 -7.70 23.72 -12.22
CA ASN A 43 -7.73 24.30 -13.56
C ASN A 43 -8.32 25.71 -13.56
N ALA A 44 -9.38 25.95 -12.78
CA ALA A 44 -9.93 27.30 -12.61
C ALA A 44 -8.94 28.25 -11.90
N VAL A 45 -8.22 27.78 -10.89
CA VAL A 45 -7.18 28.59 -10.23
C VAL A 45 -6.07 28.96 -11.21
N GLU A 46 -5.60 28.01 -12.01
CA GLU A 46 -4.60 28.27 -13.06
C GLU A 46 -5.12 29.25 -14.12
N GLU A 47 -6.35 29.07 -14.61
CA GLU A 47 -6.95 29.94 -15.63
C GLU A 47 -7.06 31.40 -15.16
N TRP A 48 -7.60 31.61 -13.96
CA TRP A 48 -7.98 32.96 -13.50
C TRP A 48 -6.87 33.67 -12.72
N TYR A 49 -5.93 32.92 -12.13
CA TYR A 49 -4.92 33.49 -11.24
C TYR A 49 -3.48 33.28 -11.71
N SER A 50 -3.21 32.67 -12.87
CA SER A 50 -1.84 32.58 -13.41
C SER A 50 -1.32 33.91 -13.99
N GLY A 51 0.01 34.08 -14.04
CA GLY A 51 0.68 35.24 -14.65
C GLY A 51 1.33 36.24 -13.67
N ASN A 52 1.90 37.33 -14.20
CA ASN A 52 2.73 38.30 -13.46
C ASN A 52 2.00 39.14 -12.40
N VAL A 53 0.65 39.12 -12.39
CA VAL A 53 -0.20 39.84 -11.41
C VAL A 53 -1.04 38.86 -10.58
N GLY A 54 -0.84 37.55 -10.79
CA GLY A 54 -1.59 36.48 -10.15
C GLY A 54 -1.39 36.41 -8.63
N ASN A 55 -2.41 35.93 -7.91
CA ASN A 55 -2.27 35.66 -6.48
C ASN A 55 -1.46 34.38 -6.26
N ARG A 56 -0.13 34.53 -6.21
CA ARG A 56 0.84 33.42 -6.07
C ARG A 56 0.52 32.49 -4.90
N ARG A 57 -0.11 32.99 -3.83
CA ARG A 57 -0.51 32.16 -2.68
C ARG A 57 -1.60 31.15 -3.05
N LEU A 58 -2.58 31.56 -3.86
CA LEU A 58 -3.66 30.67 -4.30
C LEU A 58 -3.15 29.61 -5.26
N ILE A 59 -2.27 29.99 -6.20
CA ILE A 59 -1.62 29.04 -7.12
C ILE A 59 -0.83 28.01 -6.32
N HIS A 60 0.08 28.44 -5.45
CA HIS A 60 0.92 27.52 -4.69
C HIS A 60 0.09 26.58 -3.79
N LEU A 61 -1.00 27.08 -3.18
CA LEU A 61 -1.89 26.23 -2.40
C LEU A 61 -2.59 25.18 -3.28
N SER A 62 -3.09 25.60 -4.45
CA SER A 62 -3.76 24.71 -5.40
C SER A 62 -2.80 23.62 -5.91
N GLU A 63 -1.58 24.00 -6.28
CA GLU A 63 -0.53 23.07 -6.69
C GLU A 63 -0.18 22.10 -5.55
N TYR A 64 0.02 22.61 -4.33
CA TYR A 64 0.35 21.78 -3.16
C TYR A 64 -0.74 20.73 -2.89
N VAL A 65 -2.02 21.12 -2.89
CA VAL A 65 -3.12 20.17 -2.69
C VAL A 65 -3.21 19.18 -3.85
N THR A 66 -3.02 19.63 -5.09
CA THR A 66 -3.03 18.77 -6.28
C THR A 66 -1.94 17.70 -6.21
N ILE A 67 -0.72 18.05 -5.79
CA ILE A 67 0.38 17.09 -5.60
C ILE A 67 0.01 16.03 -4.56
N ASN A 68 -0.54 16.45 -3.42
CA ASN A 68 -0.89 15.51 -2.36
C ASN A 68 -2.04 14.58 -2.77
N MET A 69 -3.05 15.11 -3.47
CA MET A 69 -4.16 14.30 -3.96
C MET A 69 -3.76 13.38 -5.12
N ALA A 70 -2.79 13.77 -5.94
CA ALA A 70 -2.27 12.94 -7.03
C ALA A 70 -1.70 11.60 -6.53
N MET A 71 -1.12 11.58 -5.32
CA MET A 71 -0.63 10.34 -4.68
C MET A 71 -1.75 9.33 -4.38
N LEU A 72 -3.02 9.75 -4.38
CA LEU A 72 -4.19 8.89 -4.18
C LEU A 72 -4.74 8.33 -5.50
N VAL A 73 -4.26 8.81 -6.64
CA VAL A 73 -4.70 8.35 -7.96
C VAL A 73 -3.74 7.27 -8.43
N PRO A 74 -4.20 6.08 -8.88
CA PRO A 74 -3.32 5.08 -9.48
C PRO A 74 -2.54 5.63 -10.67
N GLU A 75 -1.28 5.23 -10.84
CA GLU A 75 -0.36 5.78 -11.84
C GLU A 75 -0.94 5.72 -13.26
N TYR A 76 -1.55 4.59 -13.63
CA TYR A 76 -2.17 4.40 -14.95
C TYR A 76 -3.40 5.29 -15.22
N LEU A 77 -3.92 5.98 -14.21
CA LEU A 77 -5.01 6.97 -14.34
C LEU A 77 -4.50 8.42 -14.25
N ARG A 78 -3.20 8.64 -13.99
CA ARG A 78 -2.63 9.99 -13.93
C ARG A 78 -2.39 10.53 -15.34
N SER A 79 -2.72 11.80 -15.55
CA SER A 79 -2.26 12.52 -16.76
C SER A 79 -0.74 12.80 -16.69
N ASP A 80 -0.09 13.03 -17.83
CA ASP A 80 1.35 13.37 -17.88
C ASP A 80 1.71 14.54 -16.94
N LYS A 81 0.84 15.56 -16.85
CA LYS A 81 1.02 16.69 -15.94
C LYS A 81 1.06 16.24 -14.48
N VAL A 82 0.24 15.28 -14.11
CA VAL A 82 0.08 14.75 -12.75
C VAL A 82 1.18 13.76 -12.40
N ALA A 83 1.59 12.94 -13.37
CA ALA A 83 2.73 12.03 -13.23
C ALA A 83 4.03 12.81 -12.93
N ASN A 84 4.27 13.93 -13.64
CA ASN A 84 5.46 14.76 -13.46
C ASN A 84 5.59 15.48 -12.11
N ILE A 85 4.50 15.61 -11.34
CA ILE A 85 4.49 16.30 -10.04
C ILE A 85 4.42 15.35 -8.85
N THR A 86 4.20 14.05 -9.10
CA THR A 86 4.10 13.03 -8.05
C THR A 86 5.50 12.47 -7.78
N PRO A 87 5.96 12.40 -6.52
CA PRO A 87 7.27 11.83 -6.20
C PRO A 87 7.39 10.37 -6.64
N GLU A 88 8.46 10.05 -7.36
CA GLU A 88 8.72 8.69 -7.86
C GLU A 88 8.92 7.69 -6.72
N GLU A 89 9.34 8.14 -5.54
CA GLU A 89 9.53 7.31 -4.36
C GLU A 89 8.21 6.77 -3.79
N VAL A 90 7.09 7.46 -4.03
CA VAL A 90 5.78 7.09 -3.48
C VAL A 90 5.00 6.17 -4.43
N LYS A 91 5.28 6.21 -5.75
CA LYS A 91 4.63 5.42 -6.81
C LYS A 91 3.11 5.27 -6.58
N ASP A 92 2.64 4.03 -6.44
CA ASP A 92 1.27 3.64 -6.15
C ASP A 92 1.11 3.03 -4.76
N GLN A 93 1.98 3.40 -3.81
CA GLN A 93 1.89 2.85 -2.44
C GLN A 93 0.52 3.07 -1.81
N VAL A 94 -0.08 4.27 -1.92
CA VAL A 94 -1.39 4.54 -1.33
C VAL A 94 -2.52 3.79 -2.02
N PRO A 95 -2.66 3.82 -3.36
CA PRO A 95 -3.59 2.95 -4.07
C PRO A 95 -3.45 1.47 -3.70
N ASN A 96 -2.22 0.95 -3.66
CA ASN A 96 -1.96 -0.46 -3.36
C ASN A 96 -2.35 -0.81 -1.92
N MET A 97 -2.08 0.05 -0.94
CA MET A 97 -2.53 -0.16 0.45
C MET A 97 -4.06 -0.22 0.55
N HIS A 98 -4.76 0.67 -0.14
CA HIS A 98 -6.22 0.68 -0.14
C HIS A 98 -6.80 -0.54 -0.83
N HIS A 99 -6.24 -0.92 -1.97
CA HIS A 99 -6.63 -2.12 -2.69
C HIS A 99 -6.47 -3.37 -1.81
N LYS A 100 -5.32 -3.53 -1.16
CA LYS A 100 -5.07 -4.66 -0.23
C LYS A 100 -6.01 -4.65 0.98
N LEU A 101 -6.38 -3.48 1.49
CA LEU A 101 -7.35 -3.36 2.58
C LEU A 101 -8.75 -3.79 2.13
N LEU A 102 -9.17 -3.40 0.93
CA LEU A 102 -10.46 -3.79 0.36
C LEU A 102 -10.48 -5.28 0.03
N LEU A 103 -9.39 -5.81 -0.51
CA LEU A 103 -9.20 -7.23 -0.76
C LEU A 103 -9.30 -8.02 0.55
N SER A 104 -8.58 -7.62 1.59
CA SER A 104 -8.66 -8.21 2.94
C SER A 104 -10.09 -8.27 3.47
N LYS A 105 -10.85 -7.19 3.31
CA LYS A 105 -12.26 -7.14 3.75
C LYS A 105 -13.17 -8.07 2.95
N SER A 106 -12.87 -8.27 1.67
CA SER A 106 -13.71 -9.03 0.74
C SER A 106 -13.45 -10.53 0.88
N THR A 107 -12.18 -10.92 1.05
CA THR A 107 -11.75 -12.33 1.11
C THR A 107 -11.64 -12.86 2.54
N GLY A 108 -11.57 -11.98 3.54
CA GLY A 108 -11.26 -12.35 4.93
C GLY A 108 -9.79 -12.60 5.20
N ILE A 109 -8.92 -12.57 4.17
CA ILE A 109 -7.47 -12.73 4.33
C ILE A 109 -6.93 -11.58 5.19
N PRO A 110 -6.09 -11.86 6.20
CA PRO A 110 -5.50 -10.81 7.02
C PRO A 110 -4.69 -9.79 6.19
N PHE A 111 -5.03 -8.52 6.32
CA PHE A 111 -4.31 -7.41 5.68
C PHE A 111 -2.78 -7.46 5.86
N PRO A 112 -2.22 -7.83 7.03
CA PRO A 112 -0.78 -7.96 7.20
C PRO A 112 -0.10 -9.01 6.31
N LEU A 113 -0.83 -9.99 5.77
CA LEU A 113 -0.30 -10.98 4.83
C LEU A 113 -0.31 -10.48 3.40
N LEU A 114 -1.26 -9.62 3.05
CA LEU A 114 -1.35 -8.99 1.73
C LEU A 114 -0.34 -7.85 1.58
N MET A 115 -0.10 -7.07 2.64
CA MET A 115 0.78 -5.89 2.60
C MET A 115 2.20 -6.13 2.07
N PRO A 116 2.96 -7.13 2.54
CA PRO A 116 4.30 -7.40 2.01
C PRO A 116 4.31 -8.07 0.63
N SER A 117 3.16 -8.48 0.10
CA SER A 117 3.08 -9.36 -1.06
C SER A 117 2.69 -8.60 -2.32
N ASP A 118 3.41 -8.81 -3.42
CA ASP A 118 2.99 -8.39 -4.76
C ASP A 118 2.17 -9.52 -5.37
N ILE A 119 0.91 -9.23 -5.69
CA ILE A 119 -0.08 -10.19 -6.15
C ILE A 119 -0.73 -9.63 -7.39
N ASP A 120 -0.80 -10.42 -8.45
CA ASP A 120 -1.43 -10.02 -9.70
C ASP A 120 -2.96 -10.26 -9.70
N GLU A 121 -3.60 -9.87 -10.81
CA GLU A 121 -5.05 -9.98 -10.99
C GLU A 121 -5.56 -11.44 -11.04
N ASP A 122 -4.68 -12.40 -11.33
CA ASP A 122 -4.99 -13.84 -11.29
C ASP A 122 -4.79 -14.45 -9.89
N GLY A 123 -4.46 -13.62 -8.90
CA GLY A 123 -4.18 -13.99 -7.52
C GLY A 123 -2.83 -14.65 -7.31
N ASP A 124 -1.94 -14.63 -8.30
CA ASP A 124 -0.61 -15.24 -8.22
C ASP A 124 0.35 -14.34 -7.43
N VAL A 125 1.10 -14.94 -6.49
CA VAL A 125 2.07 -14.24 -5.66
C VAL A 125 3.40 -14.11 -6.42
N MET A 126 3.68 -12.90 -6.90
CA MET A 126 4.85 -12.56 -7.69
C MET A 126 6.09 -12.37 -6.83
N GLU A 127 5.96 -11.57 -5.77
CA GLU A 127 7.05 -11.27 -4.83
C GLU A 127 6.50 -11.12 -3.40
N ILE A 128 7.35 -11.37 -2.41
CA ILE A 128 7.09 -10.99 -1.01
C ILE A 128 8.30 -10.22 -0.50
N HIS A 129 8.08 -9.01 0.00
CA HIS A 129 9.11 -8.18 0.65
C HIS A 129 9.82 -8.93 1.77
N GLU A 130 11.07 -8.56 2.07
CA GLU A 130 11.80 -9.17 3.18
C GLU A 130 11.05 -9.00 4.50
N LEU A 131 10.86 -10.13 5.19
CA LEU A 131 10.15 -10.20 6.47
C LEU A 131 11.11 -10.28 7.66
N ILE A 132 12.34 -10.72 7.39
CA ILE A 132 13.42 -10.88 8.36
C ILE A 132 14.68 -10.31 7.73
N THR A 133 15.46 -9.56 8.49
CA THR A 133 16.75 -9.01 8.09
C THR A 133 17.80 -9.31 9.14
N GLU A 134 19.07 -9.18 8.77
CA GLU A 134 20.17 -9.21 9.74
C GLU A 134 20.09 -7.98 10.65
N SER A 135 20.26 -8.22 11.95
CA SER A 135 20.34 -7.19 12.98
C SER A 135 21.70 -6.48 12.91
N PRO A 136 21.78 -5.19 13.28
CA PRO A 136 23.06 -4.53 13.50
C PRO A 136 23.96 -5.20 14.55
N VAL A 137 23.38 -6.07 15.40
CA VAL A 137 24.14 -6.93 16.31
C VAL A 137 24.51 -8.22 15.58
N GLU A 138 25.81 -8.42 15.37
CA GLU A 138 26.39 -9.51 14.59
C GLU A 138 25.73 -10.88 14.92
N GLY A 139 25.21 -11.54 13.88
CA GLY A 139 24.63 -12.88 13.97
C GLY A 139 23.22 -12.97 14.55
N LYS A 140 22.50 -11.86 14.77
CA LYS A 140 21.09 -11.88 15.18
C LYS A 140 20.16 -11.54 14.02
N ALA A 141 19.03 -12.23 13.92
CA ALA A 141 17.95 -11.87 13.01
C ALA A 141 16.99 -10.88 13.68
N MET A 142 16.36 -10.00 12.89
CA MET A 142 15.29 -9.12 13.33
C MET A 142 14.16 -9.06 12.31
N LEU A 143 12.94 -8.85 12.79
CA LEU A 143 11.77 -8.65 11.92
C LEU A 143 11.87 -7.28 11.23
N THR A 144 11.48 -7.23 9.97
CA THR A 144 11.33 -5.97 9.22
C THR A 144 10.02 -5.27 9.63
N GLU A 145 9.74 -4.10 9.05
CA GLU A 145 8.46 -3.40 9.23
C GLU A 145 7.23 -4.25 8.87
N TRP A 146 7.40 -5.23 7.98
CA TRP A 146 6.37 -6.18 7.59
C TRP A 146 6.32 -7.43 8.48
N GLY A 147 7.48 -7.83 8.99
CA GLY A 147 7.68 -9.13 9.64
C GLY A 147 6.78 -9.35 10.85
N THR A 148 6.73 -8.41 11.78
CA THR A 148 5.95 -8.58 13.02
C THR A 148 4.47 -8.78 12.74
N ALA A 149 3.89 -7.95 11.88
CA ALA A 149 2.45 -8.02 11.59
C ALA A 149 2.10 -9.29 10.80
N ALA A 150 2.93 -9.69 9.84
CA ALA A 150 2.72 -10.92 9.09
C ALA A 150 2.85 -12.16 9.98
N LEU A 151 3.83 -12.20 10.90
CA LEU A 151 4.01 -13.35 11.79
C LEU A 151 2.80 -13.52 12.73
N LEU A 152 2.32 -12.43 13.34
CA LEU A 152 1.14 -12.46 14.19
C LEU A 152 -0.12 -12.89 13.42
N ALA A 153 -0.26 -12.44 12.16
CA ALA A 153 -1.38 -12.83 11.32
C ALA A 153 -1.36 -14.33 10.98
N LEU A 154 -0.20 -14.89 10.62
CA LEU A 154 -0.08 -16.35 10.40
C LEU A 154 -0.47 -17.15 11.65
N GLN A 155 -0.05 -16.70 12.84
CA GLN A 155 -0.43 -17.34 14.10
C GLN A 155 -1.93 -17.25 14.40
N GLN A 156 -2.57 -16.12 14.08
CA GLN A 156 -4.03 -15.94 14.23
C GLN A 156 -4.81 -16.87 13.30
N GLU A 157 -4.28 -17.14 12.11
CA GLU A 157 -4.82 -18.12 11.16
C GLU A 157 -4.50 -19.57 11.54
N GLY A 158 -3.84 -19.81 12.67
CA GLY A 158 -3.52 -21.14 13.19
C GLY A 158 -2.37 -21.84 12.47
N ILE A 159 -1.53 -21.10 11.75
CA ILE A 159 -0.35 -21.67 11.09
C ILE A 159 0.75 -21.90 12.14
N GLU A 160 1.19 -23.15 12.26
CA GLU A 160 2.29 -23.52 13.15
C GLU A 160 3.61 -22.99 12.58
N LEU A 161 4.25 -22.09 13.32
CA LEU A 161 5.54 -21.51 12.96
C LEU A 161 6.65 -22.11 13.82
N PRO A 162 7.87 -22.29 13.27
CA PRO A 162 9.03 -22.68 14.05
C PRO A 162 9.25 -21.79 15.28
N ASP A 163 9.68 -22.39 16.38
CA ASP A 163 9.92 -21.71 17.65
C ASP A 163 10.89 -20.53 17.48
N GLU A 164 11.89 -20.67 16.59
CA GLU A 164 12.89 -19.63 16.32
C GLU A 164 12.27 -18.36 15.72
N LEU A 165 11.17 -18.48 14.97
CA LEU A 165 10.44 -17.32 14.45
C LEU A 165 9.58 -16.69 15.54
N THR A 166 8.97 -17.50 16.39
CA THR A 166 8.15 -17.03 17.52
C THR A 166 8.98 -16.26 18.53
N ASP A 167 10.24 -16.66 18.73
CA ASP A 167 11.20 -15.97 19.59
C ASP A 167 11.56 -14.56 19.08
N LEU A 168 11.42 -14.28 17.77
CA LEU A 168 11.67 -12.94 17.22
C LEU A 168 10.65 -11.88 17.65
N ILE A 169 9.46 -12.29 18.10
CA ILE A 169 8.43 -11.38 18.63
C ILE A 169 8.62 -11.09 20.11
N ARG A 170 9.33 -11.95 20.85
CA ARG A 170 9.50 -11.78 22.29
C ARG A 170 10.27 -10.49 22.55
N LEU A 171 9.63 -9.57 23.29
CA LEU A 171 10.29 -8.36 23.76
C LEU A 171 11.54 -8.77 24.55
N PRO A 172 12.66 -8.03 24.45
CA PRO A 172 13.82 -8.27 25.31
C PRO A 172 13.37 -8.26 26.77
N ASP A 173 13.87 -9.19 27.58
CA ASP A 173 13.56 -9.33 29.02
C ASP A 173 13.75 -8.03 29.83
N SER A 174 14.43 -7.02 29.27
CA SER A 174 14.57 -5.69 29.87
C SER A 174 13.32 -4.80 29.81
N LEU A 175 12.26 -5.24 29.12
CA LEU A 175 11.00 -4.50 28.94
C LEU A 175 9.75 -5.24 29.48
N ALA A 176 9.93 -6.40 30.13
CA ALA A 176 8.86 -7.21 30.73
C ALA A 176 8.73 -6.99 32.25
#